data_AF-A0A3N6A985-F1
#
_entry.id   AF-A0A3N6A985-F1
#
_cell.length_a   1.000
_cell.length_b   1.000
_cell.length_c   1.000
_cell.angle_alpha   90.00
_cell.angle_beta   90.00
_cell.angle_gamma   90.00
#
_symmetry.space_group_name_H-M   'P 1'
#
loop_
_entity.id
_entity.type
_entity.pdbx_description
1 polymer ?
#
loop_
_entity_poly.entity_id
_entity_poly.type
_entity_poly.pdbx_seq_one_letter_code
_entity_poly.pdbx_strand_id
1 'polypeptide(L)'
;MNSSSLIRTQMIQHLSAKDFFKHLGNCVQQELSENGDVCEVVVKTLPHYYMTVKFQRKTYQLAFKKSQINRLMKEEIFALDRTIWMILEQKGLKIPVTSGNYMKHVFPHGHRTVICTSK
;
A
#
# COMPACT_ATOMS: atom_id res chain seq x y z
N MET A 1 2.11 -11.80 5.31
CA MET A 1 1.02 -12.81 5.20
C MET A 1 0.76 -13.12 3.72
N ASN A 2 0.41 -14.35 3.33
CA ASN A 2 0.32 -14.82 1.93
C ASN A 2 -0.51 -13.90 1.02
N SER A 3 0.18 -13.02 0.32
CA SER A 3 -0.34 -12.09 -0.69
C SER A 3 -0.56 -12.78 -2.03
N SER A 4 -1.04 -14.03 -2.02
CA SER A 4 -1.31 -14.72 -3.28
C SER A 4 -2.48 -14.06 -4.00
N SER A 5 -2.46 -14.09 -5.33
CA SER A 5 -3.53 -13.53 -6.15
C SER A 5 -4.89 -14.14 -5.80
N LEU A 6 -4.94 -15.42 -5.39
CA LEU A 6 -6.17 -16.11 -4.98
C LEU A 6 -6.78 -15.50 -3.71
N ILE A 7 -5.97 -15.31 -2.66
CA ILE A 7 -6.44 -14.69 -1.41
C ILE A 7 -6.90 -13.27 -1.70
N ARG A 8 -6.14 -12.52 -2.50
CA ARG A 8 -6.48 -11.14 -2.85
C ARG A 8 -7.80 -11.03 -3.62
N THR A 9 -8.06 -11.93 -4.56
CA THR A 9 -9.33 -12.01 -5.29
C THR A 9 -10.51 -12.27 -4.35
N GLN A 10 -10.39 -13.24 -3.44
CA GLN A 10 -11.44 -13.51 -2.45
C GLN A 10 -11.72 -12.28 -1.59
N MET A 11 -10.67 -11.57 -1.17
CA MET A 11 -10.83 -10.35 -0.38
C MET A 11 -11.55 -9.25 -1.14
N ILE A 12 -11.25 -9.04 -2.43
CA ILE A 12 -11.95 -8.05 -3.27
C ILE A 12 -13.44 -8.38 -3.40
N GLN A 13 -13.78 -9.66 -3.50
CA GLN A 13 -15.15 -10.13 -3.68
C GLN A 13 -15.99 -10.02 -2.39
N HIS A 14 -15.38 -10.23 -1.23
CA HIS A 14 -16.12 -10.40 0.02
C HIS A 14 -15.92 -9.26 1.04
N LEU A 15 -14.83 -8.50 0.97
CA LEU A 15 -14.57 -7.42 1.92
C LEU A 15 -15.20 -6.11 1.49
N SER A 16 -15.65 -5.35 2.48
CA SER A 16 -16.01 -3.94 2.28
C SER A 16 -14.75 -3.13 1.94
N ALA A 17 -14.94 -2.00 1.25
CA ALA A 17 -13.85 -1.04 1.00
C ALA A 17 -13.11 -0.63 2.28
N LYS A 18 -13.83 -0.52 3.40
CA LYS A 18 -13.28 -0.21 4.74
C LYS A 18 -12.34 -1.29 5.21
N ASP A 19 -12.77 -2.54 5.17
CA ASP A 19 -11.98 -3.65 5.69
C ASP A 19 -10.81 -3.98 4.76
N PHE A 20 -11.01 -3.86 3.45
CA PHE A 20 -9.94 -3.96 2.48
C PHE A 20 -8.88 -2.89 2.67
N PHE A 21 -9.27 -1.62 2.86
CA PHE A 21 -8.31 -0.54 3.08
C PHE A 21 -7.55 -0.66 4.42
N LYS A 22 -8.21 -1.17 5.47
CA LYS A 22 -7.53 -1.53 6.72
C LYS A 22 -6.52 -2.66 6.51
N HIS A 23 -6.90 -3.69 5.77
CA HIS A 23 -5.99 -4.78 5.44
C HIS A 23 -4.75 -4.27 4.70
N LEU A 24 -4.91 -3.34 3.76
CA LEU A 24 -3.78 -2.70 3.08
C LEU A 24 -2.86 -1.96 4.03
N GLY A 25 -3.41 -1.26 5.02
CA GLY A 25 -2.59 -0.62 6.07
C GLY A 25 -1.71 -1.63 6.80
N ASN A 26 -2.25 -2.81 7.12
CA ASN A 26 -1.48 -3.89 7.74
C ASN A 26 -0.41 -4.45 6.79
N CYS A 27 -0.70 -4.61 5.49
CA CYS A 27 0.29 -5.03 4.50
C CYS A 27 1.45 -4.03 4.41
N VAL A 28 1.15 -2.73 4.33
CA VAL A 28 2.17 -1.67 4.29
C VAL A 28 3.02 -1.69 5.57
N GLN A 29 2.39 -1.80 6.74
CA GLN A 29 3.11 -1.85 8.01
C GLN A 29 4.04 -3.07 8.09
N GLN A 30 3.53 -4.24 7.72
CA GLN A 30 4.31 -5.48 7.74
C GLN A 30 5.50 -5.35 6.80
N GLU A 31 5.28 -4.95 5.56
CA GLU A 31 6.32 -4.86 4.53
C GLU A 31 7.43 -3.87 4.92
N LEU A 32 7.08 -2.72 5.51
CA LEU A 32 8.08 -1.76 5.98
C LEU A 32 8.81 -2.24 7.24
N SER A 33 8.12 -2.95 8.14
CA SER A 33 8.71 -3.48 9.37
C SER A 33 9.65 -4.66 9.14
N GLU A 34 9.48 -5.42 8.04
CA GLU A 34 10.34 -6.56 7.69
C GLU A 34 11.81 -6.16 7.47
N ASN A 35 12.09 -4.88 7.20
CA ASN A 35 13.45 -4.36 7.03
C ASN A 35 14.12 -3.92 8.36
N GLY A 36 13.51 -4.21 9.51
CA GLY A 36 14.06 -3.95 10.84
C GLY A 36 13.77 -2.55 11.40
N ASP A 37 13.12 -1.69 10.62
CA ASP A 37 12.70 -0.36 11.03
C ASP A 37 11.31 -0.37 11.69
N VAL A 38 11.12 0.42 12.73
CA VAL A 38 9.81 0.59 13.36
C VAL A 38 8.87 1.35 12.41
N CYS A 39 7.80 0.69 11.97
CA CYS A 39 6.73 1.28 11.18
C CYS A 39 5.41 1.30 11.94
N GLU A 40 4.74 2.46 11.96
CA GLU A 40 3.38 2.59 12.48
C GLU A 40 2.46 3.04 11.33
N VAL A 41 1.40 2.27 11.07
CA VAL A 41 0.38 2.63 10.08
C VAL A 41 -0.97 2.81 10.75
N VAL A 42 -1.52 4.02 10.64
CA VAL A 42 -2.84 4.37 11.18
C VAL A 42 -3.82 4.55 10.03
N VAL A 43 -4.91 3.77 10.05
CA VAL A 43 -5.99 3.84 9.07
C VAL A 43 -7.25 4.44 9.69
N LYS A 44 -7.78 5.51 9.10
CA LYS A 44 -9.09 6.08 9.43
C LYS A 44 -9.99 6.01 8.20
N THR A 45 -11.25 5.64 8.37
CA THR A 45 -12.17 5.40 7.22
C THR A 45 -13.41 6.28 7.21
N LEU A 46 -13.45 7.32 8.06
CA LEU A 46 -14.55 8.28 8.14
C LEU A 46 -13.98 9.70 8.35
N PRO A 47 -14.49 10.74 7.64
CA PRO A 47 -15.45 10.69 6.53
C PRO A 47 -14.83 10.20 5.21
N HIS A 48 -13.49 10.22 5.11
CA HIS A 48 -12.70 9.70 4.01
C HIS A 48 -11.74 8.61 4.49
N TYR A 49 -11.06 7.97 3.54
CA TYR A 49 -10.11 6.92 3.80
C TYR A 49 -8.71 7.53 3.89
N TYR A 50 -8.21 7.65 5.11
CA TYR A 50 -6.90 8.17 5.42
C TYR A 50 -5.97 7.04 5.86
N MET A 51 -4.76 7.06 5.33
CA MET A 51 -3.67 6.23 5.80
C MET A 51 -2.52 7.15 6.19
N THR A 52 -2.04 7.01 7.43
CA THR A 52 -0.84 7.68 7.93
C THR A 52 0.22 6.63 8.17
N VAL A 53 1.35 6.77 7.49
CA VAL A 53 2.51 5.87 7.63
C VAL A 53 3.62 6.67 8.32
N LYS A 54 4.06 6.22 9.49
CA LYS A 54 5.26 6.75 10.16
C LYS A 54 6.39 5.75 9.97
N PHE A 55 7.48 6.21 9.38
CA PHE A 55 8.63 5.37 9.05
C PHE A 55 9.90 6.22 9.01
N GLN A 56 10.99 5.76 9.64
CA GLN A 56 12.29 6.45 9.66
C GLN A 56 12.18 7.96 9.97
N ARG A 57 11.45 8.32 11.04
CA ARG A 57 11.18 9.71 11.48
C ARG A 57 10.40 10.59 10.49
N LYS A 58 9.90 10.03 9.39
CA LYS A 58 9.03 10.72 8.44
C LYS A 58 7.59 10.25 8.60
N THR A 59 6.66 11.15 8.29
CA THR A 59 5.22 10.86 8.29
C THR A 59 4.68 11.10 6.89
N TYR A 60 4.01 10.09 6.33
CA TYR A 60 3.38 10.12 5.03
C TYR A 60 1.88 9.98 5.20
N GLN A 61 1.11 10.86 4.56
CA GLN A 61 -0.35 10.84 4.63
C GLN A 61 -0.94 10.68 3.24
N LEU A 62 -1.90 9.75 3.13
CA LEU A 62 -2.68 9.49 1.93
C LEU A 62 -4.16 9.65 2.26
N ALA A 63 -4.92 10.13 1.28
CA ALA A 63 -6.36 10.30 1.40
C ALA A 63 -7.05 9.79 0.12
N PHE A 64 -8.10 8.99 0.29
CA PHE A 64 -8.89 8.45 -0.80
C PHE A 64 -10.38 8.68 -0.55
N LYS A 65 -11.12 8.93 -1.63
CA LYS A 65 -12.59 8.86 -1.64
C LYS A 65 -13.03 7.39 -1.72
N LYS A 66 -14.19 7.06 -1.13
CA LYS A 66 -14.78 5.72 -1.22
C LYS A 66 -14.95 5.25 -2.67
N SER A 67 -15.35 6.16 -3.57
CA SER A 67 -15.50 5.89 -5.01
C SER A 67 -14.18 5.49 -5.68
N GLN A 68 -13.06 6.14 -5.30
CA GLN A 68 -11.74 5.80 -5.82
C GLN A 68 -11.30 4.41 -5.38
N ILE A 69 -11.50 4.07 -4.10
CA ILE A 69 -11.19 2.73 -3.57
C ILE A 69 -12.02 1.66 -4.28
N ASN A 70 -13.33 1.86 -4.38
CA ASN A 70 -14.22 0.91 -5.05
C ASN A 70 -13.84 0.70 -6.51
N ARG A 71 -13.43 1.77 -7.21
CA ARG A 71 -12.95 1.68 -8.59
C ARG A 71 -11.67 0.86 -8.67
N LEU A 72 -10.66 1.21 -7.88
CA LEU A 72 -9.35 0.53 -7.87
C LEU A 72 -9.47 -0.95 -7.48
N MET A 73 -10.35 -1.30 -6.54
CA MET A 73 -10.62 -2.70 -6.18
C MET A 73 -11.21 -3.53 -7.33
N LYS A 74 -11.90 -2.88 -8.30
CA LYS A 74 -12.54 -3.56 -9.44
C LYS A 74 -11.67 -3.56 -10.70
N GLU A 75 -10.75 -2.60 -10.83
CA GLU A 75 -9.89 -2.47 -12.01
C GLU A 75 -8.90 -3.62 -12.11
N GLU A 76 -8.18 -3.94 -11.03
CA GLU A 76 -7.22 -5.05 -10.99
C GLU A 76 -6.94 -5.49 -9.55
N ILE A 77 -6.52 -6.75 -9.38
CA ILE A 77 -6.27 -7.41 -8.09
C ILE A 77 -5.36 -6.59 -7.15
N PHE A 78 -4.34 -5.91 -7.68
CA PHE A 78 -3.37 -5.11 -6.90
C PHE A 78 -3.37 -3.62 -7.26
N ALA A 79 -4.39 -3.10 -7.97
CA ALA A 79 -4.39 -1.71 -8.41
C ALA A 79 -4.37 -0.71 -7.24
N LEU A 80 -5.13 -0.97 -6.18
CA LEU A 80 -5.13 -0.11 -4.99
C LEU A 80 -3.80 -0.19 -4.22
N ASP A 81 -3.23 -1.39 -4.07
CA ASP A 81 -1.92 -1.61 -3.47
C ASP A 81 -0.85 -0.78 -4.19
N ARG A 82 -0.73 -0.93 -5.52
CA ARG A 82 0.23 -0.16 -6.32
C ARG A 82 0.03 1.33 -6.17
N THR A 83 -1.22 1.80 -6.19
CA THR A 83 -1.52 3.23 -6.05
C THR A 83 -1.02 3.78 -4.72
N ILE A 84 -1.22 3.05 -3.61
CA ILE A 84 -0.72 3.46 -2.29
C ILE A 84 0.80 3.56 -2.30
N TRP A 85 1.48 2.52 -2.80
CA TRP A 85 2.95 2.49 -2.85
C TRP A 85 3.54 3.60 -3.72
N MET A 86 2.96 3.84 -4.89
CA MET A 86 3.39 4.93 -5.78
C MET A 86 3.21 6.30 -5.11
N ILE A 87 2.11 6.55 -4.40
CA ILE A 87 1.90 7.81 -3.68
C ILE A 87 2.91 7.97 -2.52
N LEU A 88 3.20 6.88 -1.81
CA LEU A 88 4.21 6.90 -0.75
C LEU A 88 5.60 7.22 -1.32
N GLU A 89 5.97 6.60 -2.43
CA GLU A 89 7.23 6.87 -3.13
C GLU A 89 7.31 8.32 -3.62
N GLN A 90 6.25 8.84 -4.24
CA GLN A 90 6.17 10.24 -4.67
C GLN A 90 6.33 11.23 -3.50
N LYS A 91 5.98 10.82 -2.28
CA LYS A 91 6.18 11.60 -1.05
C LYS A 91 7.57 11.40 -0.42
N GLY A 92 8.45 10.65 -1.08
CA GLY A 92 9.84 10.43 -0.68
C GLY A 92 10.08 9.21 0.20
N LEU A 93 9.11 8.28 0.30
CA LEU A 93 9.36 6.98 0.90
C LEU A 93 10.24 6.15 -0.04
N LYS A 94 11.44 5.78 0.42
CA LYS A 94 12.29 4.86 -0.34
C LYS A 94 11.79 3.44 -0.13
N ILE A 95 11.19 2.85 -1.15
CA ILE A 95 10.77 1.45 -1.13
C ILE A 95 12.03 0.57 -1.28
N PRO A 96 12.35 -0.31 -0.32
CA PRO A 96 13.51 -1.18 -0.42
C PRO A 96 13.44 -2.10 -1.66
N VAL A 97 14.55 -2.21 -2.39
CA VAL A 97 14.67 -3.04 -3.61
C VAL A 97 14.48 -4.53 -3.29
N THR A 98 14.81 -4.94 -2.06
CA THR A 98 14.66 -6.32 -1.55
C THR A 98 13.31 -6.59 -0.92
N SER A 99 12.29 -5.80 -1.23
CA SER A 99 10.98 -5.95 -0.64
C SER A 99 10.40 -7.35 -0.88
N GLY A 100 9.72 -7.87 0.13
CA GLY A 100 9.36 -9.26 0.31
C GLY A 100 8.41 -9.81 -0.73
N ASN A 101 7.89 -11.02 -0.49
CA ASN A 101 7.02 -11.70 -1.45
C ASN A 101 5.79 -10.87 -1.85
N TYR A 102 5.29 -9.99 -0.97
CA TYR A 102 4.17 -9.11 -1.27
C TYR A 102 4.48 -8.13 -2.40
N MET A 103 5.63 -7.45 -2.38
CA MET A 103 5.98 -6.50 -3.43
C MET A 103 6.20 -7.14 -4.79
N LYS A 104 6.59 -8.42 -4.84
CA LYS A 104 6.64 -9.18 -6.10
C LYS A 104 5.27 -9.35 -6.75
N HIS A 105 4.20 -9.44 -5.96
CA HIS A 105 2.83 -9.49 -6.50
C HIS A 105 2.31 -8.10 -6.89
N VAL A 106 2.67 -7.08 -6.11
CA VAL A 106 2.30 -5.69 -6.39
C VAL A 106 3.01 -5.19 -7.66
N PHE A 107 4.29 -5.50 -7.84
CA PHE A 107 5.14 -5.09 -8.96
C PHE A 107 5.84 -6.30 -9.63
N PRO A 108 5.09 -7.13 -10.39
CA PRO A 108 5.61 -8.40 -10.94
C PRO A 108 6.72 -8.23 -11.98
N HIS A 109 6.76 -7.09 -12.68
CA HIS A 109 7.81 -6.78 -13.67
C HIS A 109 8.96 -5.94 -13.07
N GLY A 110 9.07 -5.95 -11.74
CA GLY A 110 10.01 -5.13 -10.99
C GLY A 110 9.48 -3.71 -10.74
N HIS A 111 9.92 -3.13 -9.64
CA HIS A 111 9.66 -1.74 -9.29
C HIS A 111 10.86 -0.91 -9.74
N ARG A 112 10.71 -0.11 -10.80
CA ARG A 112 11.75 0.86 -11.18
C ARG A 112 11.64 2.04 -10.23
N THR A 113 12.55 2.13 -9.27
CA THR A 113 12.76 3.36 -8.52
C THR A 113 13.14 4.43 -9.54
N VAL A 114 12.21 5.30 -9.90
CA VAL A 114 12.57 6.53 -10.59
C VAL A 114 13.23 7.37 -9.52
N ILE A 115 14.55 7.26 -9.43
CA ILE A 115 15.35 8.19 -8.66
C ILE A 115 15.16 9.54 -9.37
N CYS A 116 14.15 10.30 -8.94
CA CYS A 116 14.07 11.71 -9.24
C CYS A 116 15.29 12.35 -8.56
N THR A 117 16.40 12.40 -9.28
CA THR A 117 17.52 13.27 -8.95
C THR A 117 17.01 14.69 -9.07
N SER A 118 16.60 15.27 -7.95
CA SER A 118 16.44 16.72 -7.84
C SER A 118 17.79 17.35 -8.16
N LYS A 119 17.87 18.06 -9.28
CA LYS A 119 18.90 19.07 -9.54
C LYS A 119 18.62 20.30 -8.69
#